data_AF-A0A392M8X4-F1
#
_entry.id   AF-A0A392M8X4-F1
#
_cell.length_a   1.000
_cell.length_b   1.000
_cell.length_c   1.000
_cell.angle_alpha   90.00
_cell.angle_beta   90.00
_cell.angle_gamma   90.00
#
_symmetry.space_group_name_H-M   'P 1'
#
loop_
_entity.id
_entity.type
_entity.pdbx_description
1 polymer ?
#
loop_
_entity_poly.entity_id
_entity_poly.type
_entity_poly.pdbx_seq_one_letter_code
_entity_poly.pdbx_strand_id
1 'polypeptide(L)'
;STLDDDEAFLTTADSAIRLLSKATRTVREWKGLEYRAAFPILKPAGANFYPADMDKTEFNIWNDSLAKDQQQEATSFFTVIKRHSEFILDSGLSNDKVDSSKDLYIVPYSQEYKSLLAKAADFLHKAGDITNSTSLKKLLHSKADAFLSNDYYDSDISWMELDSKLDVTIGPYETYEDKLFGYKKHSALLSIVKNISLEKMRESCESPTLVLETIFCGLTLHPID
;
A
#
# COMPACT_ATOMS: atom_id res chain seq x y z
N SER A 1 15.10 -20.33 3.65
CA SER A 1 16.19 -19.37 3.86
C SER A 1 15.53 -18.03 4.13
N THR A 2 15.71 -17.56 5.35
CA THR A 2 15.13 -16.37 5.97
C THR A 2 15.46 -15.09 5.20
N LEU A 3 14.44 -14.34 4.82
CA LEU A 3 14.52 -12.97 4.28
C LEU A 3 14.08 -12.00 5.40
N ASP A 4 14.70 -12.09 6.57
CA ASP A 4 14.07 -11.62 7.82
C ASP A 4 14.79 -10.47 8.53
N ASP A 5 15.81 -9.85 7.93
CA ASP A 5 16.67 -8.95 8.70
C ASP A 5 16.53 -7.45 8.39
N ASP A 6 15.58 -7.00 7.57
CA ASP A 6 15.40 -5.58 7.16
C ASP A 6 16.73 -4.85 6.83
N GLU A 7 17.81 -5.60 6.60
CA GLU A 7 19.11 -5.08 6.28
C GLU A 7 18.98 -4.57 4.86
N ALA A 8 19.39 -3.33 4.65
CA ALA A 8 19.52 -2.78 3.31
C ALA A 8 20.48 -3.69 2.54
N PHE A 9 19.95 -4.66 1.81
CA PHE A 9 20.68 -5.34 0.77
C PHE A 9 20.99 -4.24 -0.23
N LEU A 10 22.24 -3.79 -0.22
CA LEU A 10 22.85 -3.12 -1.35
C LEU A 10 22.78 -4.12 -2.50
N THR A 11 21.62 -4.18 -3.16
CA THR A 11 21.48 -4.97 -4.38
C THR A 11 22.51 -4.39 -5.34
N THR A 12 23.12 -5.26 -6.11
CA THR A 12 24.12 -4.98 -7.14
C THR A 12 23.61 -4.08 -8.28
N ALA A 13 22.58 -3.26 -8.06
CA ALA A 13 22.11 -2.18 -8.92
C ALA A 13 23.20 -1.15 -9.24
N ASP A 14 24.37 -1.21 -8.59
CA ASP A 14 25.59 -0.51 -9.01
C ASP A 14 26.27 -1.13 -10.27
N SER A 15 25.73 -2.20 -10.86
CA SER A 15 26.37 -2.94 -11.95
C SER A 15 25.84 -2.67 -13.37
N ALA A 16 24.98 -1.67 -13.58
CA ALA A 16 24.44 -1.41 -14.93
C ALA A 16 24.89 -0.10 -15.58
N ILE A 17 25.96 0.55 -15.12
CA ILE A 17 26.60 1.61 -15.92
C ILE A 17 27.53 0.95 -16.95
N ARG A 18 27.00 0.54 -18.11
CA ARG A 18 27.84 0.27 -19.28
C ARG A 18 28.31 1.60 -19.85
N LEU A 19 29.53 2.00 -19.52
CA LEU A 19 30.23 3.07 -20.21
C LEU A 19 30.40 2.67 -21.69
N LEU A 20 29.56 3.24 -22.56
CA LEU A 20 29.75 3.15 -24.00
C LEU A 20 31.04 3.90 -24.35
N SER A 21 31.98 3.24 -25.02
CA SER A 21 33.31 3.79 -25.36
C SER A 21 33.28 5.09 -26.17
N LYS A 22 32.11 5.46 -26.73
CA LYS A 22 31.87 6.69 -27.50
C LYS A 22 31.18 7.81 -26.71
N ALA A 23 30.85 7.60 -25.43
CA ALA A 23 30.04 8.53 -24.61
C ALA A 23 30.87 9.44 -23.69
N THR A 24 32.17 9.59 -23.91
CA THR A 24 33.06 10.39 -23.06
C THR A 24 33.30 11.78 -23.66
N ARG A 25 32.31 12.67 -23.58
CA ARG A 25 32.61 14.10 -23.68
C ARG A 25 33.21 14.53 -22.34
N THR A 26 34.49 14.92 -22.34
CA THR A 26 35.14 15.42 -21.12
C THR A 26 34.49 16.73 -20.70
N VAL A 27 33.78 16.72 -19.56
CA VAL A 27 33.25 17.93 -18.94
C VAL A 27 34.35 18.52 -18.07
N ARG A 28 34.87 19.70 -18.44
CA ARG A 28 35.83 20.43 -17.60
C ARG A 28 35.12 20.82 -16.29
N GLU A 29 35.81 20.68 -15.16
CA GLU A 29 35.30 20.94 -13.79
C GLU A 29 34.32 19.91 -13.22
N TRP A 30 34.09 18.77 -13.87
CA TRP A 30 33.32 17.69 -13.27
C TRP A 30 34.07 17.06 -12.09
N LYS A 31 33.49 17.14 -10.88
CA LYS A 31 34.08 16.60 -9.64
C LYS A 31 33.71 15.14 -9.34
N GLY A 32 33.07 14.45 -10.28
CA GLY A 32 32.57 13.09 -10.09
C GLY A 32 31.12 13.05 -9.59
N LEU A 33 30.64 11.83 -9.30
CA LEU A 33 29.38 11.58 -8.60
C LEU A 33 29.68 11.49 -7.10
N GLU A 34 29.11 12.37 -6.29
CA GLU A 34 29.14 12.20 -4.83
C GLU A 34 27.93 11.37 -4.43
N TYR A 35 28.16 10.10 -4.10
CA TYR A 35 27.14 9.26 -3.48
C TYR A 35 26.94 9.76 -2.04
N ARG A 36 25.92 10.59 -1.82
CA ARG A 36 25.37 10.73 -0.47
C ARG A 36 24.62 9.43 -0.21
N ALA A 37 25.19 8.56 0.61
CA ALA A 37 24.45 7.44 1.17
C ALA A 37 23.22 8.04 1.87
N ALA A 38 22.05 7.90 1.25
CA ALA A 38 20.81 8.06 1.97
C ALA A 38 20.83 6.93 3.00
N PHE A 39 21.09 7.27 4.26
CA PHE A 39 20.97 6.30 5.35
C PHE A 39 19.59 5.64 5.18
N PRO A 40 19.51 4.30 5.21
CA PRO A 40 18.22 3.63 5.12
C PRO A 40 17.37 4.18 6.27
N ILE A 41 16.31 4.92 5.92
CA ILE A 41 15.34 5.38 6.90
C ILE A 41 14.74 4.10 7.46
N LEU A 42 15.02 3.82 8.74
CA LEU A 42 14.48 2.65 9.41
C LEU A 42 12.95 2.75 9.35
N LYS A 43 12.33 1.79 8.67
CA LYS A 43 10.87 1.74 8.54
C LYS A 43 10.26 1.57 9.95
N PRO A 44 9.36 2.47 10.39
CA PRO A 44 8.70 2.31 11.68
C PRO A 44 7.93 0.99 11.74
N ALA A 45 7.88 0.36 12.90
CA ALA A 45 7.17 -0.92 13.09
C ALA A 45 5.66 -0.82 12.79
N GLY A 46 5.06 0.35 13.04
CA GLY A 46 3.67 0.64 12.68
C GLY A 46 3.46 1.06 11.22
N ALA A 47 4.52 1.02 10.39
CA ALA A 47 4.57 1.60 9.06
C ALA A 47 3.98 3.02 9.05
N ASN A 48 2.88 3.23 8.33
CA ASN A 48 2.11 4.49 8.32
C ASN A 48 0.65 4.25 8.77
N PHE A 49 0.42 3.20 9.57
CA PHE A 49 -0.93 2.86 10.04
C PHE A 49 -1.26 3.48 11.40
N TYR A 50 -0.23 3.92 12.12
CA TYR A 50 -0.31 4.54 13.44
C TYR A 50 0.60 5.77 13.47
N PRO A 51 0.40 6.71 14.41
CA PRO A 51 1.31 7.84 14.59
C PRO A 51 2.73 7.35 14.86
N ALA A 52 3.73 8.04 14.30
CA ALA A 52 5.12 7.58 14.31
C ALA A 52 5.73 7.55 15.72
N ASP A 53 5.20 8.33 16.65
CA ASP A 53 5.62 8.41 18.05
C ASP A 53 4.77 7.54 18.99
N MET A 54 3.76 6.84 18.48
CA MET A 54 2.85 6.02 19.27
C MET A 54 3.47 4.66 19.61
N ASP A 55 3.38 4.27 20.88
CA ASP A 55 3.76 2.93 21.34
C ASP A 55 2.55 2.01 21.57
N LYS A 56 2.81 0.72 21.82
CA LYS A 56 1.74 -0.26 22.04
C LYS A 56 0.92 0.01 23.30
N THR A 57 1.56 0.55 24.33
CA THR A 57 0.91 0.79 25.62
C THR A 57 -0.07 1.94 25.52
N GLU A 58 0.32 3.03 24.85
CA GLU A 58 -0.55 4.15 24.53
C GLU A 58 -1.78 3.69 23.74
N PHE A 59 -1.59 2.94 22.66
CA PHE A 59 -2.70 2.41 21.85
C PHE A 59 -3.67 1.57 22.70
N ASN A 60 -3.15 0.65 23.52
CA ASN A 60 -4.00 -0.22 24.34
C ASN A 60 -4.81 0.58 25.37
N ILE A 61 -4.17 1.54 26.06
CA ILE A 61 -4.86 2.40 27.03
C ILE A 61 -5.97 3.23 26.35
N TRP A 62 -5.65 3.81 25.19
CA TRP A 62 -6.64 4.57 24.41
C TRP A 62 -7.78 3.66 23.94
N ASN A 63 -7.48 2.51 23.35
CA ASN A 63 -8.47 1.56 22.85
C ASN A 63 -9.39 1.06 23.98
N ASP A 64 -8.83 0.71 25.15
CA ASP A 64 -9.60 0.27 26.31
C ASP A 64 -10.55 1.35 26.85
N SER A 65 -10.28 2.63 26.54
CA SER A 65 -11.14 3.76 26.92
C SER A 65 -12.33 3.98 25.97
N LEU A 66 -12.30 3.37 24.77
CA LEU A 66 -13.35 3.51 23.75
C LEU A 66 -14.57 2.62 24.04
N ALA A 67 -15.70 2.96 23.40
CA ALA A 67 -16.85 2.05 23.36
C ALA A 67 -16.53 0.78 22.55
N LYS A 68 -17.24 -0.33 22.79
CA LYS A 68 -16.90 -1.65 22.21
C LYS A 68 -16.93 -1.68 20.68
N ASP A 69 -17.85 -0.96 20.07
CA ASP A 69 -17.95 -0.75 18.62
C ASP A 69 -16.71 -0.01 18.08
N GLN A 70 -16.32 1.07 18.75
CA GLN A 70 -15.11 1.83 18.39
C GLN A 70 -13.82 1.03 18.61
N GLN A 71 -13.77 0.14 19.61
CA GLN A 71 -12.65 -0.79 19.79
C GLN A 71 -12.51 -1.76 18.61
N GLN A 72 -13.63 -2.26 18.08
CA GLN A 72 -13.63 -3.09 16.88
C GLN A 72 -13.16 -2.30 15.65
N GLU A 73 -13.59 -1.04 15.52
CA GLU A 73 -13.11 -0.16 14.44
C GLU A 73 -11.62 0.16 14.56
N ALA A 74 -11.12 0.41 15.78
CA ALA A 74 -9.72 0.71 16.06
C ALA A 74 -8.79 -0.48 15.76
N THR A 75 -9.30 -1.70 15.93
CA THR A 75 -8.57 -2.95 15.61
C THR A 75 -8.90 -3.50 14.22
N SER A 76 -9.78 -2.82 13.48
CA SER A 76 -10.19 -3.24 12.13
C SER A 76 -9.04 -3.20 11.13
N PHE A 77 -9.14 -4.06 10.12
CA PHE A 77 -8.18 -4.19 9.03
C PHE A 77 -8.07 -2.95 8.14
N PHE A 78 -9.12 -2.15 8.05
CA PHE A 78 -9.30 -1.10 7.03
C PHE A 78 -9.37 0.30 7.63
N THR A 79 -8.66 0.53 8.74
CA THR A 79 -8.59 1.82 9.44
C THR A 79 -7.13 2.15 9.78
N VAL A 80 -6.78 3.43 9.72
CA VAL A 80 -5.54 3.96 10.31
C VAL A 80 -5.87 4.69 11.61
N ILE A 81 -4.90 4.77 12.50
CA ILE A 81 -4.97 5.57 13.72
C ILE A 81 -4.14 6.83 13.51
N LYS A 82 -4.68 7.99 13.88
CA LYS A 82 -4.02 9.29 13.72
C LYS A 82 -4.14 10.15 14.97
N ARG A 83 -3.31 11.19 15.06
CA ARG A 83 -3.41 12.22 16.11
C ARG A 83 -4.15 13.46 15.63
N HIS A 84 -5.03 14.03 16.45
CA HIS A 84 -5.64 15.32 16.10
C HIS A 84 -4.58 16.43 16.04
N SER A 85 -3.52 16.35 16.84
CA SER A 85 -2.40 17.30 16.80
C SER A 85 -1.63 17.29 15.47
N GLU A 86 -1.46 16.14 14.81
CA GLU A 86 -0.84 16.04 13.48
C GLU A 86 -1.66 16.82 12.44
N PHE A 87 -2.99 16.70 12.49
CA PHE A 87 -3.90 17.47 11.63
C PHE A 87 -3.82 18.98 11.89
N ILE A 88 -3.60 19.39 13.13
CA ILE A 88 -3.46 20.80 13.53
C ILE A 88 -2.14 21.42 13.03
N LEU A 89 -1.04 20.65 13.05
CA LEU A 89 0.24 21.09 12.51
C LEU A 89 0.20 21.29 10.99
N ASP A 90 -0.49 20.40 10.26
CA ASP A 90 -0.71 20.54 8.81
C ASP A 90 -1.67 21.69 8.45
N SER A 91 -2.55 22.09 9.39
CA SER A 91 -3.51 23.19 9.20
C SER A 91 -3.10 24.53 9.81
N GLY A 92 -1.92 24.61 10.45
CA GLY A 92 -1.30 25.85 10.91
C GLY A 92 -1.95 26.50 12.15
N LEU A 93 -2.68 25.75 12.97
CA LEU A 93 -3.31 26.25 14.20
C LEU A 93 -2.42 25.92 15.42
N SER A 94 -2.30 26.85 16.36
CA SER A 94 -1.29 26.80 17.44
C SER A 94 -1.63 25.87 18.61
N ASN A 95 -0.57 25.28 19.17
CA ASN A 95 -0.50 24.31 20.26
C ASN A 95 -1.21 24.73 21.56
N ASP A 96 -2.32 24.06 21.88
CA ASP A 96 -2.60 23.67 23.27
C ASP A 96 -2.09 22.25 23.47
N LYS A 97 -1.41 22.00 24.60
CA LYS A 97 -0.96 20.66 24.99
C LYS A 97 -2.19 19.76 25.20
N VAL A 98 -2.62 19.08 24.15
CA VAL A 98 -3.58 17.97 24.25
C VAL A 98 -2.86 16.82 24.95
N ASP A 99 -3.52 16.24 25.94
CA ASP A 99 -3.10 14.99 26.58
C ASP A 99 -2.95 13.91 25.49
N SER A 100 -1.72 13.44 25.23
CA SER A 100 -1.40 12.56 24.10
C SER A 100 -2.23 11.27 24.10
N SER A 101 -2.63 10.81 25.29
CA SER A 101 -3.44 9.61 25.48
C SER A 101 -4.88 9.72 24.96
N LYS A 102 -5.37 10.95 24.72
CA LYS A 102 -6.72 11.23 24.20
C LYS A 102 -6.70 11.87 22.82
N ASP A 103 -5.53 11.96 22.21
CA ASP A 103 -5.31 12.63 20.93
C ASP A 103 -5.51 11.69 19.73
N LEU A 104 -5.71 10.39 19.98
CA LEU A 104 -5.86 9.38 18.94
C LEU A 104 -7.30 9.28 18.41
N TYR A 105 -7.45 9.11 17.10
CA TYR A 105 -8.72 8.86 16.43
C TYR A 105 -8.59 7.88 15.26
N ILE A 106 -9.72 7.29 14.86
CA ILE A 106 -9.83 6.26 13.83
C ILE A 106 -10.19 6.92 12.49
N VAL A 107 -9.49 6.54 11.42
CA VAL A 107 -9.80 6.99 10.04
C VAL A 107 -9.95 5.78 9.13
N PRO A 108 -11.10 5.59 8.45
CA PRO A 108 -11.25 4.51 7.47
C PRO A 108 -10.38 4.76 6.23
N TYR A 109 -9.92 3.68 5.58
CA TYR A 109 -9.05 3.79 4.40
C TYR A 109 -9.70 4.56 3.25
N SER A 110 -11.01 4.40 3.03
CA SER A 110 -11.76 5.15 2.02
C SER A 110 -11.69 6.67 2.23
N GLN A 111 -11.50 7.13 3.48
CA GLN A 111 -11.30 8.54 3.81
C GLN A 111 -9.82 8.92 3.74
N GLU A 112 -8.94 8.12 4.35
CA GLU A 112 -7.49 8.39 4.38
C GLU A 112 -6.89 8.48 2.98
N TYR A 113 -7.25 7.52 2.12
CA TYR A 113 -6.70 7.38 0.76
C TYR A 113 -7.70 7.80 -0.31
N LYS A 114 -8.70 8.63 0.04
CA LYS A 114 -9.86 8.98 -0.80
C LYS A 114 -9.49 9.38 -2.21
N SER A 115 -8.50 10.25 -2.38
CA SER A 115 -8.11 10.77 -3.69
C SER A 115 -7.55 9.71 -4.63
N LEU A 116 -6.83 8.73 -4.09
CA LEU A 116 -6.24 7.62 -4.83
C LEU A 116 -7.28 6.54 -5.09
N LEU A 117 -8.05 6.18 -4.06
CA LEU A 117 -9.10 5.19 -4.13
C LEU A 117 -10.23 5.62 -5.08
N ALA A 118 -10.57 6.90 -5.14
CA ALA A 118 -11.52 7.43 -6.13
C ALA A 118 -11.02 7.26 -7.57
N LYS A 119 -9.75 7.58 -7.84
CA LYS A 119 -9.15 7.36 -9.17
C LYS A 119 -9.11 5.88 -9.53
N ALA A 120 -8.76 5.02 -8.57
CA ALA A 120 -8.75 3.57 -8.78
C ALA A 120 -10.15 3.03 -9.07
N ALA A 121 -11.15 3.45 -8.29
CA ALA A 121 -12.55 3.10 -8.49
C ALA A 121 -13.05 3.53 -9.88
N ASP A 122 -12.73 4.75 -10.33
CA ASP A 122 -13.07 5.23 -11.68
C ASP A 122 -12.49 4.32 -12.79
N PHE A 123 -11.24 3.88 -12.64
CA PHE A 123 -10.61 2.98 -13.61
C PHE A 123 -11.23 1.58 -13.58
N LEU A 124 -11.53 1.06 -12.39
CA LEU A 124 -12.18 -0.24 -12.22
C LEU A 124 -13.59 -0.25 -12.81
N HIS A 125 -14.40 0.80 -12.59
CA HIS A 125 -15.71 0.93 -13.22
C HIS A 125 -15.61 0.93 -14.75
N LYS A 126 -14.70 1.75 -15.31
CA LYS A 126 -14.45 1.80 -16.77
C LYS A 126 -14.00 0.44 -17.32
N ALA A 127 -13.11 -0.25 -16.62
CA ALA A 127 -12.66 -1.59 -17.03
C ALA A 127 -13.82 -2.60 -16.99
N GLY A 128 -14.67 -2.53 -15.96
CA GLY A 128 -15.90 -3.33 -15.85
C GLY A 128 -16.92 -3.06 -16.96
N ASP A 129 -16.97 -1.83 -17.48
CA ASP A 129 -17.86 -1.49 -18.60
C ASP A 129 -17.35 -1.93 -19.97
N ILE A 130 -16.04 -2.14 -20.12
CA ILE A 130 -15.41 -2.57 -21.38
C ILE A 130 -15.33 -4.10 -21.47
N THR A 131 -15.31 -4.82 -20.35
CA THR A 131 -15.21 -6.29 -20.37
C THR A 131 -16.49 -6.96 -20.83
N ASN A 132 -16.34 -8.08 -21.56
CA ASN A 132 -17.44 -8.94 -21.98
C ASN A 132 -17.73 -10.08 -20.98
N SER A 133 -16.93 -10.24 -19.92
CA SER A 133 -17.16 -11.24 -18.88
C SER A 133 -18.05 -10.65 -17.78
N THR A 134 -19.21 -11.27 -17.54
CA THR A 134 -20.18 -10.85 -16.52
C THR A 134 -19.59 -10.94 -15.11
N SER A 135 -18.87 -12.01 -14.79
CA SER A 135 -18.23 -12.22 -13.48
C SER A 135 -17.10 -11.21 -13.24
N LEU A 136 -16.26 -10.94 -14.26
CA LEU A 136 -15.21 -9.92 -14.18
C LEU A 136 -15.81 -8.51 -14.04
N LYS A 137 -16.89 -8.21 -14.78
CA LYS A 137 -17.61 -6.94 -14.61
C LYS A 137 -18.11 -6.77 -13.18
N LYS A 138 -18.73 -7.81 -12.62
CA LYS A 138 -19.24 -7.81 -11.24
C LYS A 138 -18.12 -7.53 -10.23
N LEU A 139 -16.99 -8.24 -10.33
CA LEU A 139 -15.83 -8.02 -9.48
C LEU A 139 -15.28 -6.60 -9.59
N LEU A 140 -15.05 -6.10 -10.80
CA LEU A 140 -14.45 -4.78 -11.00
C LEU A 140 -15.34 -3.67 -10.46
N HIS A 141 -16.66 -3.76 -10.67
CA HIS A 141 -17.61 -2.78 -10.14
C HIS A 141 -17.72 -2.87 -8.62
N SER A 142 -17.91 -4.06 -8.04
CA SER A 142 -18.03 -4.19 -6.58
C SER A 142 -16.74 -3.84 -5.84
N LYS A 143 -15.56 -4.08 -6.44
CA LYS A 143 -14.28 -3.64 -5.87
C LYS A 143 -14.10 -2.12 -5.93
N ALA A 144 -14.56 -1.47 -7.00
CA ALA A 144 -14.58 -0.02 -7.09
C ALA A 144 -15.46 0.60 -6.00
N ASP A 145 -16.66 0.04 -5.79
CA ASP A 145 -17.58 0.48 -4.74
C ASP A 145 -16.97 0.27 -3.34
N ALA A 146 -16.31 -0.87 -3.11
CA ALA A 146 -15.64 -1.18 -1.85
C ALA A 146 -14.54 -0.18 -1.48
N PHE A 147 -13.79 0.33 -2.46
CA PHE A 147 -12.79 1.38 -2.23
C PHE A 147 -13.39 2.69 -1.72
N LEU A 148 -14.65 2.98 -2.08
CA LEU A 148 -15.34 4.20 -1.66
C LEU A 148 -16.12 4.00 -0.36
N SER A 149 -16.69 2.81 -0.16
CA SER A 149 -17.51 2.49 1.02
C SER A 149 -16.70 2.03 2.22
N ASN A 150 -15.47 1.54 2.02
CA ASN A 150 -14.67 0.81 3.01
C ASN A 150 -15.25 -0.57 3.41
N ASP A 151 -16.27 -1.05 2.70
CA ASP A 151 -16.86 -2.38 2.88
C ASP A 151 -16.47 -3.29 1.72
N TYR A 152 -15.67 -4.31 2.02
CA TYR A 152 -15.08 -5.20 1.03
C TYR A 152 -15.84 -6.52 0.88
N TYR A 153 -16.87 -6.80 1.68
CA TYR A 153 -17.53 -8.11 1.74
C TYR A 153 -18.08 -8.56 0.38
N ASP A 154 -18.90 -7.72 -0.25
CA ASP A 154 -19.52 -8.02 -1.55
C ASP A 154 -18.46 -8.17 -2.66
N SER A 155 -17.38 -7.39 -2.57
CA SER A 155 -16.26 -7.47 -3.52
C SER A 155 -15.47 -8.77 -3.39
N ASP A 156 -15.31 -9.27 -2.16
CA ASP A 156 -14.60 -10.52 -1.88
C ASP A 156 -15.46 -11.73 -2.31
N ILE A 157 -16.79 -11.66 -2.16
CA ILE A 157 -17.70 -12.64 -2.79
C ILE A 157 -17.54 -12.62 -4.30
N SER A 158 -17.57 -11.43 -4.91
CA SER A 158 -17.43 -11.30 -6.36
C SER A 158 -16.08 -11.82 -6.87
N TRP A 159 -15.04 -11.75 -6.03
CA TRP A 159 -13.71 -12.29 -6.34
C TRP A 159 -13.71 -13.82 -6.29
N MET A 160 -14.35 -14.43 -5.29
CA MET A 160 -14.51 -15.89 -5.23
C MET A 160 -15.37 -16.46 -6.35
N GLU A 161 -16.35 -15.70 -6.84
CA GLU A 161 -17.23 -16.08 -7.96
C GLU A 161 -16.62 -15.81 -9.35
N LEU A 162 -15.39 -15.31 -9.41
CA LEU A 162 -14.75 -14.91 -10.67
C LEU A 162 -14.53 -16.10 -11.61
N ASP A 163 -15.32 -16.16 -12.68
CA ASP A 163 -15.12 -17.07 -13.81
C ASP A 163 -14.72 -16.29 -15.07
N SER A 164 -13.41 -16.09 -15.27
CA SER A 164 -12.89 -15.23 -16.32
C SER A 164 -11.51 -15.67 -16.79
N LYS A 165 -11.13 -15.26 -18.01
CA LYS A 165 -9.77 -15.47 -18.55
C LYS A 165 -8.72 -14.61 -17.86
N LEU A 166 -9.13 -13.61 -17.10
CA LEU A 166 -8.27 -12.78 -16.27
C LEU A 166 -8.60 -13.06 -14.81
N ASP A 167 -7.58 -13.41 -14.05
CA ASP A 167 -7.63 -13.42 -12.60
C ASP A 167 -7.07 -12.08 -12.12
N VAL A 168 -7.85 -11.38 -11.31
CA VAL A 168 -7.57 -10.01 -10.87
C VAL A 168 -7.70 -9.96 -9.35
N THR A 169 -6.59 -9.67 -8.68
CA THR A 169 -6.56 -9.44 -7.24
C THR A 169 -6.05 -8.03 -6.98
N ILE A 170 -6.87 -7.21 -6.31
CA ILE A 170 -6.54 -5.82 -5.94
C ILE A 170 -7.28 -5.45 -4.65
N GLY A 171 -6.56 -4.87 -3.70
CA GLY A 171 -7.15 -4.35 -2.46
C GLY A 171 -6.27 -4.59 -1.23
N PRO A 172 -6.72 -4.10 -0.05
CA PRO A 172 -6.04 -4.34 1.22
C PRO A 172 -6.26 -5.77 1.72
N TYR A 173 -5.19 -6.57 1.76
CA TYR A 173 -5.27 -8.01 2.11
C TYR A 173 -4.28 -8.43 3.19
N GLU A 174 -3.04 -7.95 3.11
CA GLU A 174 -1.92 -8.50 3.86
C GLU A 174 -1.61 -7.68 5.10
N THR A 175 -1.30 -8.30 6.24
CA THR A 175 -1.04 -7.56 7.50
C THR A 175 0.43 -7.54 7.93
N TYR A 176 1.34 -8.15 7.16
CA TYR A 176 2.76 -8.27 7.54
C TYR A 176 3.48 -6.92 7.69
N GLU A 177 2.94 -5.85 7.09
CA GLU A 177 3.50 -4.50 7.23
C GLU A 177 3.18 -3.84 8.57
N ASP A 178 2.14 -4.30 9.26
CA ASP A 178 1.87 -3.90 10.64
C ASP A 178 2.69 -4.80 11.58
N LYS A 179 3.96 -4.44 11.79
CA LYS A 179 4.83 -5.13 12.76
C LYS A 179 4.51 -4.75 14.21
N LEU A 180 3.61 -3.79 14.44
CA LEU A 180 3.22 -3.36 15.78
C LEU A 180 2.16 -4.31 16.36
N PHE A 181 1.09 -4.58 15.61
CA PHE A 181 -0.03 -5.42 16.07
C PHE A 181 -0.47 -6.48 15.07
N GLY A 182 -0.12 -6.35 13.79
CA GLY A 182 -0.62 -7.21 12.72
C GLY A 182 -2.13 -7.03 12.45
N TYR A 183 -2.72 -5.91 12.87
CA TYR A 183 -4.14 -5.62 12.68
C TYR A 183 -4.41 -5.02 11.31
N LYS A 184 -3.50 -4.20 10.78
CA LYS A 184 -3.81 -3.33 9.64
C LYS A 184 -3.43 -3.99 8.33
N LYS A 185 -4.37 -4.06 7.39
CA LYS A 185 -4.10 -4.59 6.06
C LYS A 185 -3.42 -3.54 5.21
N HIS A 186 -2.28 -3.87 4.64
CA HIS A 186 -1.66 -3.13 3.57
C HIS A 186 -2.35 -3.44 2.24
N SER A 187 -2.42 -2.43 1.37
CA SER A 187 -2.91 -2.60 -0.01
C SER A 187 -1.94 -3.49 -0.77
N ALA A 188 -2.41 -4.68 -1.14
CA ALA A 188 -1.67 -5.57 -1.99
C ALA A 188 -1.74 -5.09 -3.45
N LEU A 189 -0.64 -5.35 -4.15
CA LEU A 189 -0.38 -5.12 -5.57
C LEU A 189 -1.56 -5.57 -6.46
N LEU A 190 -1.89 -4.79 -7.50
CA LEU A 190 -2.72 -5.27 -8.61
C LEU A 190 -1.98 -6.42 -9.31
N SER A 191 -2.41 -7.65 -9.06
CA SER A 191 -1.94 -8.83 -9.81
C SER A 191 -2.99 -9.17 -10.87
N ILE A 192 -2.60 -9.09 -12.14
CA ILE A 192 -3.41 -9.58 -13.26
C ILE A 192 -2.73 -10.83 -13.78
N VAL A 193 -3.29 -11.99 -13.45
CA VAL A 193 -2.86 -13.26 -14.03
C VAL A 193 -3.78 -13.57 -15.20
N LYS A 194 -3.22 -13.65 -16.42
CA LYS A 194 -3.97 -14.19 -17.54
C LYS A 194 -4.14 -15.69 -17.30
N ASN A 195 -5.37 -16.12 -17.04
CA ASN A 195 -5.72 -17.51 -16.88
C ASN A 195 -5.55 -18.22 -18.23
N ILE A 196 -4.37 -18.78 -18.45
CA ILE A 196 -4.13 -19.78 -19.48
C ILE A 196 -4.77 -21.05 -18.92
N SER A 197 -5.86 -21.50 -19.55
CA SER A 197 -6.62 -22.72 -19.21
C SER A 197 -5.82 -23.70 -18.34
N LEU A 198 -6.38 -24.08 -17.19
CA LEU A 198 -5.79 -25.03 -16.25
C LEU A 198 -5.29 -26.34 -16.93
N GLU A 199 -5.87 -26.72 -18.08
CA GLU A 199 -5.38 -27.85 -18.89
C GLU A 199 -3.95 -27.65 -19.40
N LYS A 200 -3.53 -26.42 -19.73
CA LYS A 200 -2.17 -26.08 -20.16
C LYS A 200 -1.18 -25.92 -19.01
N MET A 201 -1.64 -25.56 -17.81
CA MET A 201 -0.76 -25.52 -16.63
C MET A 201 -0.38 -26.92 -16.13
N ARG A 202 -1.23 -27.94 -16.37
CA ARG A 202 -0.89 -29.33 -16.07
C ARG A 202 0.29 -29.86 -16.92
N GLU A 203 0.54 -29.26 -18.08
CA GLU A 203 1.66 -29.64 -18.98
C GLU A 203 2.93 -28.80 -18.76
N SER A 204 2.89 -27.71 -17.99
CA SER A 204 3.98 -26.72 -17.91
C SER A 204 4.47 -26.49 -16.47
N CYS A 205 4.79 -27.56 -15.74
CA CYS A 205 5.46 -27.48 -14.43
C CYS A 205 6.94 -27.02 -14.49
N GLU A 206 7.40 -26.43 -15.59
CA GLU A 206 8.66 -25.70 -15.64
C GLU A 206 8.36 -24.22 -15.94
N SER A 207 8.80 -23.34 -15.02
CA SER A 207 8.64 -21.87 -14.88
C SER A 207 8.47 -21.04 -16.18
N PRO A 208 7.83 -19.83 -16.19
CA PRO A 208 8.16 -18.74 -15.25
C PRO A 208 7.02 -17.77 -14.82
N THR A 209 7.16 -17.28 -13.59
CA THR A 209 6.49 -16.09 -13.03
C THR A 209 6.97 -14.83 -13.76
N LEU A 210 6.06 -14.10 -14.41
CA LEU A 210 6.32 -12.76 -14.95
C LEU A 210 5.78 -11.73 -13.95
N VAL A 211 6.69 -11.16 -13.16
CA VAL A 211 6.43 -10.03 -12.26
C VAL A 211 6.62 -8.74 -13.05
N LEU A 212 5.59 -7.89 -13.11
CA LEU A 212 5.70 -6.52 -13.57
C LEU A 212 5.35 -5.60 -12.39
N GLU A 213 6.39 -5.10 -11.74
CA GLU A 213 6.32 -3.86 -10.97
C GLU A 213 5.94 -2.73 -11.92
N THR A 214 4.89 -1.97 -11.58
CA THR A 214 4.69 -0.52 -11.81
C THR A 214 3.19 -0.27 -11.72
N ILE A 215 2.74 0.28 -10.59
CA ILE A 215 1.60 1.22 -10.49
C ILE A 215 1.51 1.85 -9.09
N PHE A 216 2.13 1.31 -8.04
CA PHE A 216 2.08 1.92 -6.69
C PHE A 216 3.39 2.51 -6.13
N CYS A 217 4.54 2.38 -6.81
CA CYS A 217 5.80 3.02 -6.38
C CYS A 217 5.87 4.54 -6.68
N GLY A 218 4.83 5.13 -7.28
CA GLY A 218 4.83 6.52 -7.77
C GLY A 218 4.30 7.59 -6.80
N LEU A 219 4.12 7.29 -5.51
CA LEU A 219 3.52 8.23 -4.55
C LEU A 219 4.45 8.76 -3.46
N THR A 220 5.74 8.44 -3.51
CA THR A 220 6.76 9.18 -2.78
C THR A 220 7.71 9.80 -3.78
N LEU A 221 7.50 11.09 -4.07
CA LEU A 221 8.44 12.11 -4.54
C LEU A 221 7.65 13.21 -5.24
N HIS A 222 7.04 14.10 -4.44
CA HIS A 222 6.86 15.48 -4.89
C HIS A 222 8.05 16.30 -4.37
N PRO A 223 8.76 17.05 -5.22
CA PRO A 223 9.75 18.01 -4.76
C PRO A 223 9.04 19.16 -4.05
N ILE A 224 9.48 19.47 -2.84
CA ILE A 224 9.26 20.77 -2.21
C ILE A 224 10.32 21.69 -2.81
N ASP A 225 9.89 22.84 -3.34
CA ASP A 225 10.75 23.90 -3.89
C ASP A 225 11.79 24.42 -2.89
#